data_AF-A0A0B7N337-F1
#
_entry.id   AF-A0A0B7N337-F1
#
_cell.length_a   1.000
_cell.length_b   1.000
_cell.length_c   1.000
_cell.angle_alpha   90.00
_cell.angle_beta   90.00
_cell.angle_gamma   90.00
#
_symmetry.space_group_name_H-M   'P 1'
#
loop_
_entity.id
_entity.type
_entity.pdbx_description
1 polymer ?
#
loop_
_entity_poly.entity_id
_entity_poly.type
_entity_poly.pdbx_seq_one_letter_code
_entity_poly.pdbx_strand_id
1 'polypeptide(L)'
;MLDTIEKNKIATANRFVISTKGRTQKLKQRDIVNPQTKKLNKNIISTVPPHIRSSYAYKKRNYLDLQCIFDNLGSPQLFLTFSCSDNSEDFRSLIPGMANAWDDPVVFAMHWKRKWLKFFNNYILGYFADQIGGVKEYSWVLEVQDRGSPHIHLVLWTEKTVNELIDMNVVHTWFPPGNSSTSDPLMHQLVNTHQLHSCNL
;
A
#
# COMPACT_ATOMS: atom_id res chain seq x y z
N MET A 1 8.42 -11.70 -2.01
CA MET A 1 7.50 -10.54 -2.10
C MET A 1 6.56 -10.56 -0.89
N LEU A 2 6.89 -9.76 0.13
CA LEU A 2 6.04 -9.60 1.32
C LEU A 2 5.03 -8.49 1.02
N ASP A 3 3.77 -8.85 0.81
CA ASP A 3 2.68 -7.90 0.58
C ASP A 3 1.72 -7.85 1.77
N THR A 4 1.61 -6.69 2.42
CA THR A 4 0.60 -6.44 3.48
C THR A 4 -0.34 -5.37 3.01
N ILE A 5 -1.66 -5.65 3.05
CA ILE A 5 -2.71 -4.71 2.70
C ILE A 5 -3.60 -4.47 3.92
N GLU A 6 -3.79 -3.21 4.30
CA GLU A 6 -4.72 -2.77 5.36
C GLU A 6 -5.77 -1.81 4.78
N LYS A 7 -6.96 -1.80 5.39
CA LYS A 7 -8.16 -1.10 4.94
C LYS A 7 -9.02 -0.72 6.16
N ASN A 8 -9.80 0.36 6.10
CA ASN A 8 -10.58 0.85 7.24
C ASN A 8 -12.01 0.30 7.27
N LYS A 9 -12.90 0.78 6.39
CA LYS A 9 -14.37 0.59 6.51
C LYS A 9 -14.91 -0.52 5.60
N ILE A 10 -14.06 -1.44 5.16
CA ILE A 10 -14.45 -2.53 4.26
C ILE A 10 -14.54 -3.84 5.03
N ALA A 11 -15.76 -4.27 5.30
CA ALA A 11 -16.03 -5.60 5.83
C ALA A 11 -16.05 -6.63 4.68
N THR A 12 -15.29 -7.71 4.84
CA THR A 12 -15.32 -8.86 3.91
C THR A 12 -16.15 -9.98 4.52
N ALA A 13 -17.30 -10.30 3.92
CA ALA A 13 -18.12 -11.43 4.34
C ALA A 13 -17.89 -12.63 3.42
N ASN A 14 -17.77 -13.81 4.03
CA ASN A 14 -17.48 -15.12 3.41
C ASN A 14 -16.09 -15.26 2.79
N ARG A 15 -15.39 -16.34 3.20
CA ARG A 15 -13.99 -16.67 2.86
C ARG A 15 -13.73 -16.97 1.37
N PHE A 16 -14.69 -16.67 0.49
CA PHE A 16 -14.60 -16.78 -0.96
C PHE A 16 -15.17 -15.51 -1.57
N VAL A 17 -14.30 -14.60 -2.00
CA VAL A 17 -14.73 -13.40 -2.70
C VAL A 17 -14.88 -13.74 -4.17
N ILE A 18 -16.12 -13.76 -4.65
CA ILE A 18 -16.47 -13.99 -6.05
C ILE A 18 -17.06 -12.67 -6.56
N SER A 19 -16.49 -12.12 -7.64
CA SER A 19 -17.08 -10.94 -8.29
C SER A 19 -18.50 -11.25 -8.77
N THR A 20 -19.44 -10.41 -8.37
CA THR A 20 -20.84 -10.43 -8.82
C THR A 20 -21.11 -9.36 -9.89
N LYS A 21 -20.11 -8.56 -10.27
CA LYS A 21 -20.23 -7.53 -11.31
C LYS A 21 -20.69 -8.17 -12.62
N GLY A 22 -21.81 -7.69 -13.17
CA GLY A 22 -22.44 -8.23 -14.38
C GLY A 22 -23.26 -9.51 -14.21
N ARG A 23 -23.43 -10.04 -12.97
CA ARG A 23 -24.33 -11.17 -12.70
C ARG A 23 -25.71 -10.67 -12.28
N THR A 24 -26.73 -11.10 -12.99
CA THR A 24 -28.14 -10.85 -12.65
C THR A 24 -28.72 -11.92 -11.70
N GLN A 25 -28.05 -13.07 -11.53
CA GLN A 25 -28.53 -14.19 -10.72
C GLN A 25 -27.62 -14.48 -9.53
N LYS A 26 -28.22 -14.94 -8.42
CA LYS A 26 -27.49 -15.38 -7.22
C LYS A 26 -26.63 -16.62 -7.53
N LEU A 27 -25.43 -16.67 -6.95
CA LEU A 27 -24.53 -17.83 -7.00
C LEU A 27 -25.22 -19.08 -6.45
N LYS A 28 -25.18 -20.17 -7.21
CA LYS A 28 -25.69 -21.48 -6.81
C LYS A 28 -24.53 -22.41 -6.50
N GLN A 29 -24.76 -23.41 -5.67
CA GLN A 29 -23.75 -24.43 -5.33
C GLN A 29 -23.16 -25.10 -6.58
N ARG A 30 -23.96 -25.33 -7.61
CA ARG A 30 -23.53 -25.92 -8.90
C ARG A 30 -22.50 -25.07 -9.68
N ASP A 31 -22.45 -23.77 -9.40
CA ASP A 31 -21.48 -22.86 -10.02
C ASP A 31 -20.10 -23.03 -9.36
N ILE A 32 -20.08 -23.50 -8.11
CA ILE A 32 -18.90 -23.66 -7.26
C ILE A 32 -18.40 -25.13 -7.32
N VAL A 33 -19.31 -26.09 -7.22
CA VAL A 33 -19.01 -27.52 -7.21
C VAL A 33 -19.63 -28.15 -8.44
N ASN A 34 -18.81 -28.79 -9.27
CA ASN A 34 -19.31 -29.54 -10.41
C ASN A 34 -20.18 -30.71 -9.89
N PRO A 35 -21.48 -30.79 -10.29
CA PRO A 35 -22.42 -31.71 -9.66
C PRO A 35 -22.10 -33.18 -9.91
N GLN A 36 -21.44 -33.51 -11.02
CA GLN A 36 -21.07 -34.88 -11.42
C GLN A 36 -19.73 -35.31 -10.78
N THR A 37 -18.70 -34.48 -10.91
CA THR A 37 -17.34 -34.83 -10.46
C THR A 37 -17.08 -34.50 -8.99
N LYS A 38 -17.98 -33.73 -8.35
CA LYS A 38 -17.83 -33.14 -7.01
C LYS A 38 -16.57 -32.28 -6.84
N LYS A 39 -15.88 -31.93 -7.93
CA LYS A 39 -14.69 -31.09 -7.91
C LYS A 39 -15.08 -29.61 -7.84
N LEU A 40 -14.27 -28.84 -7.12
CA LEU A 40 -14.37 -27.39 -7.06
C LEU A 40 -13.99 -26.76 -8.40
N ASN A 41 -14.75 -25.77 -8.85
CA ASN A 41 -14.40 -24.96 -10.01
C ASN A 41 -13.24 -24.01 -9.65
N LYS A 42 -12.02 -24.42 -9.98
CA LYS A 42 -10.79 -23.68 -9.68
C LYS A 42 -10.69 -22.30 -10.36
N ASN A 43 -11.51 -22.04 -11.39
CA ASN A 43 -11.59 -20.72 -12.02
C ASN A 43 -12.37 -19.72 -11.16
N ILE A 44 -13.24 -20.22 -10.27
CA ILE A 44 -14.09 -19.39 -9.42
C ILE A 44 -13.52 -19.33 -8.00
N ILE A 45 -12.92 -20.44 -7.53
CA ILE A 45 -12.57 -20.68 -6.13
C ILE A 45 -11.12 -21.14 -6.02
N SER A 46 -10.38 -20.63 -5.04
CA SER A 46 -9.05 -21.16 -4.73
C SER A 46 -9.14 -22.29 -3.71
N THR A 47 -8.32 -23.33 -3.88
CA THR A 47 -8.12 -24.39 -2.88
C THR A 47 -7.20 -23.95 -1.74
N VAL A 48 -6.43 -22.89 -1.95
CA VAL A 48 -5.60 -22.28 -0.92
C VAL A 48 -6.41 -21.19 -0.23
N PRO A 49 -6.54 -21.21 1.10
CA PRO A 49 -7.30 -20.20 1.81
C PRO A 49 -6.71 -18.78 1.68
N PRO A 50 -7.53 -17.72 1.78
CA PRO A 50 -7.06 -16.34 1.67
C PRO A 50 -6.21 -15.85 2.85
N HIS A 51 -6.03 -16.66 3.91
CA HIS A 51 -5.10 -16.35 4.99
C HIS A 51 -3.64 -16.69 4.65
N ILE A 52 -3.41 -17.54 3.65
CA ILE A 52 -2.07 -17.81 3.16
C ILE A 52 -1.61 -16.61 2.33
N ARG A 53 -0.68 -15.83 2.90
CA ARG A 53 -0.09 -14.65 2.27
C ARG A 53 0.42 -14.98 0.87
N SER A 54 0.27 -14.03 -0.04
CA SER A 54 0.69 -14.10 -1.44
C SER A 54 0.04 -15.20 -2.29
N SER A 55 -0.86 -16.03 -1.74
CA SER A 55 -1.67 -16.97 -2.51
C SER A 55 -2.63 -16.25 -3.47
N TYR A 56 -3.10 -16.96 -4.50
CA TYR A 56 -4.10 -16.42 -5.43
C TYR A 56 -5.36 -15.93 -4.68
N ALA A 57 -5.84 -16.68 -3.67
CA ALA A 57 -6.99 -16.30 -2.87
C ALA A 57 -6.76 -15.01 -2.08
N TYR A 58 -5.57 -14.87 -1.49
CA TYR A 58 -5.17 -13.67 -0.75
C TYR A 58 -5.16 -12.44 -1.66
N LYS A 59 -4.47 -12.53 -2.80
CA LYS A 59 -4.39 -11.43 -3.78
C LYS A 59 -5.76 -11.07 -4.36
N LYS A 60 -6.55 -12.08 -4.72
CA LYS A 60 -7.91 -11.89 -5.25
C LYS A 60 -8.83 -11.22 -4.23
N ARG A 61 -8.76 -11.61 -2.95
CA ARG A 61 -9.52 -10.95 -1.89
C ARG A 61 -9.17 -9.47 -1.81
N ASN A 62 -7.88 -9.15 -1.69
CA ASN A 62 -7.44 -7.75 -1.56
C ASN A 62 -7.77 -6.93 -2.81
N TYR A 63 -7.65 -7.51 -4.00
CA TYR A 63 -8.07 -6.87 -5.25
C TYR A 63 -9.58 -6.54 -5.24
N LEU A 64 -10.42 -7.52 -4.89
CA LEU A 64 -11.87 -7.32 -4.88
C LEU A 64 -12.31 -6.34 -3.79
N ASP A 65 -11.60 -6.31 -2.66
CA ASP A 65 -11.79 -5.30 -1.62
C ASP A 65 -11.49 -3.90 -2.14
N LEU A 66 -10.33 -3.71 -2.76
CA LEU A 66 -9.94 -2.43 -3.36
C LEU A 66 -10.92 -2.01 -4.46
N GLN A 67 -11.28 -2.94 -5.36
CA GLN A 67 -12.27 -2.71 -6.40
C GLN A 67 -13.61 -2.25 -5.83
N CYS A 68 -14.03 -2.81 -4.68
CA CYS A 68 -15.26 -2.38 -4.00
C CYS A 68 -15.18 -0.90 -3.58
N ILE A 69 -14.02 -0.44 -3.08
CA ILE A 69 -13.84 0.99 -2.77
C ILE A 69 -14.01 1.83 -4.01
N PHE A 70 -13.30 1.47 -5.10
CA PHE A 70 -13.38 2.20 -6.37
C PHE A 70 -14.79 2.23 -6.94
N ASP A 71 -15.52 1.11 -6.87
CA ASP A 71 -16.89 1.01 -7.36
C ASP A 71 -17.87 1.88 -6.53
N ASN A 72 -17.58 2.16 -5.25
CA ASN A 72 -18.44 2.98 -4.38
C ASN A 72 -18.03 4.45 -4.28
N LEU A 73 -16.72 4.73 -4.27
CA LEU A 73 -16.16 6.07 -4.01
C LEU A 73 -15.51 6.70 -5.25
N GLY A 74 -15.39 5.96 -6.35
CA GLY A 74 -14.65 6.40 -7.54
C GLY A 74 -13.13 6.41 -7.32
N SER A 75 -12.43 7.21 -8.13
CA SER A 75 -10.97 7.36 -8.03
C SER A 75 -10.55 8.07 -6.73
N PRO A 76 -9.45 7.65 -6.10
CA PRO A 76 -8.89 8.34 -4.94
C PRO A 76 -8.36 9.73 -5.34
N GLN A 77 -8.28 10.64 -4.36
CA GLN A 77 -7.73 11.98 -4.57
C GLN A 77 -6.21 12.00 -4.49
N LEU A 78 -5.61 11.14 -3.66
CA LEU A 78 -4.17 11.10 -3.44
C LEU A 78 -3.60 9.69 -3.63
N PHE A 79 -2.45 9.63 -4.29
CA PHE A 79 -1.57 8.47 -4.36
C PHE A 79 -0.21 8.86 -3.79
N LEU A 80 0.24 8.15 -2.75
CA LEU A 80 1.46 8.45 -2.01
C LEU A 80 2.38 7.22 -2.03
N THR A 81 3.66 7.46 -2.24
CA THR A 81 4.70 6.43 -2.14
C THR A 81 5.66 6.80 -1.02
N PHE A 82 5.91 5.87 -0.11
CA PHE A 82 6.91 6.01 0.95
C PHE A 82 7.99 4.95 0.76
N SER A 83 9.25 5.37 0.76
CA SER A 83 10.39 4.46 0.69
C SER A 83 11.03 4.33 2.06
N CYS A 84 11.42 3.11 2.43
CA CYS A 84 12.16 2.86 3.67
C CYS A 84 13.57 3.47 3.57
N SER A 85 13.95 4.30 4.54
CA SER A 85 15.33 4.73 4.74
C SER A 85 16.12 3.65 5.48
N ASP A 86 16.32 2.51 4.83
CA ASP A 86 16.93 1.29 5.36
C ASP A 86 18.40 1.45 5.80
N ASN A 87 19.10 2.47 5.30
CA ASN A 87 20.45 2.85 5.72
C ASN A 87 20.51 3.73 6.98
N SER A 88 19.37 4.10 7.57
CA SER A 88 19.38 4.92 8.80
C SER A 88 19.93 4.15 10.01
N GLU A 89 20.46 4.90 10.98
CA GLU A 89 21.07 4.32 12.18
C GLU A 89 20.14 3.37 12.93
N ASP A 90 18.84 3.69 13.01
CA ASP A 90 17.81 2.85 13.64
C ASP A 90 17.65 1.46 12.98
N PHE A 91 17.93 1.35 11.68
CA PHE A 91 17.96 0.06 10.99
C PHE A 91 19.32 -0.64 11.12
N ARG A 92 20.42 0.12 11.06
CA ARG A 92 21.78 -0.42 11.24
C ARG A 92 22.02 -0.97 12.64
N SER A 93 21.43 -0.36 13.66
CA SER A 93 21.54 -0.77 15.06
C SER A 93 20.51 -1.85 15.46
N LEU A 94 19.63 -2.26 14.54
CA LEU A 94 18.52 -3.16 14.84
C LEU A 94 19.00 -4.55 15.30
N ILE A 95 20.11 -5.02 14.73
CA ILE A 95 20.68 -6.34 15.02
C ILE A 95 22.18 -6.20 15.24
N PRO A 96 22.66 -6.30 16.49
CA PRO A 96 24.08 -6.22 16.80
C PRO A 96 24.88 -7.27 16.02
N GLY A 97 25.96 -6.83 15.37
CA GLY A 97 26.88 -7.72 14.63
C GLY A 97 26.52 -8.01 13.18
N MET A 98 25.40 -7.49 12.66
CA MET A 98 25.10 -7.52 11.22
C MET A 98 25.65 -6.28 10.50
N ALA A 99 26.14 -6.47 9.29
CA ALA A 99 26.66 -5.38 8.48
C ALA A 99 25.52 -4.54 7.90
N ASN A 100 24.42 -5.20 7.51
CA ASN A 100 23.26 -4.55 6.94
C ASN A 100 21.97 -4.96 7.62
N ALA A 101 20.99 -4.05 7.63
CA ALA A 101 19.69 -4.30 8.24
C ALA A 101 18.91 -5.43 7.56
N TRP A 102 19.15 -5.68 6.27
CA TRP A 102 18.48 -6.72 5.48
C TRP A 102 19.08 -8.13 5.64
N ASP A 103 20.19 -8.27 6.39
CA ASP A 103 20.80 -9.58 6.64
C ASP A 103 19.85 -10.49 7.46
N ASP A 104 18.92 -9.91 8.25
CA ASP A 104 17.71 -10.58 8.74
C ASP A 104 16.45 -9.94 8.13
N PRO A 105 15.91 -10.52 7.05
CA PRO A 105 14.78 -9.94 6.35
C PRO A 105 13.48 -9.97 7.17
N VAL A 106 13.37 -10.85 8.17
CA VAL A 106 12.17 -10.97 9.00
C VAL A 106 12.13 -9.82 10.00
N VAL A 107 13.20 -9.65 10.78
CA VAL A 107 13.30 -8.57 11.77
C VAL A 107 13.24 -7.20 11.09
N PHE A 108 13.93 -7.05 9.96
CA PHE A 108 13.86 -5.83 9.14
C PHE A 108 12.43 -5.48 8.71
N ALA A 109 11.72 -6.43 8.07
CA ALA A 109 10.36 -6.20 7.58
C ALA A 109 9.37 -5.93 8.72
N MET A 110 9.52 -6.60 9.86
CA MET A 110 8.68 -6.36 11.05
C MET A 110 8.93 -4.97 11.64
N HIS A 111 10.20 -4.56 11.77
CA HIS A 111 10.55 -3.24 12.30
C HIS A 111 10.04 -2.13 11.38
N TRP A 112 10.26 -2.25 10.07
CA TRP A 112 9.73 -1.31 9.09
C TRP A 112 8.21 -1.24 9.16
N LYS A 113 7.51 -2.38 9.17
CA LYS A 113 6.04 -2.40 9.29
C LYS A 113 5.58 -1.69 10.56
N ARG A 114 6.22 -1.91 11.70
CA ARG A 114 5.86 -1.26 12.97
C ARG A 114 6.04 0.26 12.90
N LYS A 115 7.14 0.73 12.29
CA LYS A 115 7.38 2.16 12.07
C LYS A 115 6.35 2.76 11.13
N TRP A 116 6.07 2.09 10.02
CA TRP A 116 5.02 2.50 9.08
C TRP A 116 3.67 2.61 9.79
N LEU A 117 3.25 1.63 10.58
CA LEU A 117 1.97 1.69 11.30
C LEU A 117 1.89 2.87 12.27
N LYS A 118 2.98 3.17 12.99
CA LYS A 118 3.03 4.34 13.87
C LYS A 118 2.97 5.64 13.07
N PHE A 119 3.72 5.72 11.97
CA PHE A 119 3.72 6.88 11.09
C PHE A 119 2.33 7.10 10.47
N PHE A 120 1.75 6.04 9.91
CA PHE A 120 0.45 6.04 9.27
C PHE A 120 -0.66 6.48 10.21
N ASN A 121 -0.74 5.90 11.42
CA ASN A 121 -1.79 6.28 12.37
C ASN A 121 -1.62 7.71 12.90
N ASN A 122 -0.41 8.11 13.30
CA ASN A 122 -0.21 9.40 13.95
C ASN A 122 -0.16 10.57 12.95
N TYR A 123 0.54 10.37 11.83
CA TYR A 123 0.80 11.45 10.87
C TYR A 123 -0.17 11.41 9.70
N ILE A 124 -0.48 10.25 9.11
CA ILE A 124 -1.39 10.20 7.96
C ILE A 124 -2.85 10.31 8.40
N LEU A 125 -3.29 9.47 9.35
CA LEU A 125 -4.67 9.45 9.84
C LEU A 125 -4.94 10.42 11.01
N GLY A 126 -3.88 10.97 11.62
CA GLY A 126 -3.98 12.01 12.63
C GLY A 126 -3.74 13.39 12.00
N TYR A 127 -2.51 13.89 12.13
CA TYR A 127 -2.18 15.27 11.74
C TYR A 127 -2.56 15.65 10.31
N PHE A 128 -2.20 14.83 9.32
CA PHE A 128 -2.47 15.11 7.91
C PHE A 128 -3.97 15.03 7.59
N ALA A 129 -4.67 14.01 8.11
CA ALA A 129 -6.11 13.90 7.96
C ALA A 129 -6.83 15.14 8.52
N ASP A 130 -6.44 15.61 9.71
CA ASP A 130 -6.99 16.82 10.31
C ASP A 130 -6.73 18.06 9.43
N GLN A 131 -5.51 18.19 8.91
CA GLN A 131 -5.13 19.31 8.02
C GLN A 131 -5.98 19.35 6.74
N ILE A 132 -6.24 18.20 6.12
CA ILE A 132 -7.00 18.12 4.85
C ILE A 132 -8.52 18.04 5.05
N GLY A 133 -9.00 18.10 6.30
CA GLY A 133 -10.43 18.02 6.63
C GLY A 133 -11.00 16.59 6.67
N GLY A 134 -10.15 15.56 6.64
CA GLY A 134 -10.51 14.17 6.88
C GLY A 134 -10.18 13.21 5.73
N VAL A 135 -10.09 11.93 6.09
CA VAL A 135 -9.91 10.79 5.17
C VAL A 135 -11.16 9.90 5.24
N LYS A 136 -11.87 9.77 4.11
CA LYS A 136 -13.05 8.91 3.97
C LYS A 136 -12.68 7.44 4.09
N GLU A 137 -11.67 7.02 3.33
CA GLU A 137 -11.19 5.65 3.21
C GLU A 137 -9.72 5.62 2.72
N TYR A 138 -9.02 4.51 2.95
CA TYR A 138 -7.66 4.32 2.48
C TYR A 138 -7.40 2.86 2.10
N SER A 139 -6.35 2.66 1.29
CA SER A 139 -5.74 1.34 1.13
C SER A 139 -4.25 1.52 0.88
N TRP A 140 -3.43 0.68 1.50
CA TRP A 140 -2.01 0.66 1.20
C TRP A 140 -1.48 -0.75 1.07
N VAL A 141 -0.38 -0.88 0.34
CA VAL A 141 0.40 -2.11 0.24
C VAL A 141 1.85 -1.83 0.63
N LEU A 142 2.41 -2.69 1.48
CA LEU A 142 3.86 -2.78 1.64
C LEU A 142 4.40 -3.71 0.55
N GLU A 143 5.32 -3.22 -0.27
CA GLU A 143 5.93 -3.96 -1.36
C GLU A 143 7.45 -3.99 -1.18
N VAL A 144 8.03 -5.18 -1.28
CA VAL A 144 9.49 -5.35 -1.37
C VAL A 144 9.80 -5.65 -2.83
N GLN A 145 10.30 -4.64 -3.54
CA GLN A 145 10.76 -4.77 -4.92
C GLN A 145 12.18 -5.37 -4.94
N ASP A 146 12.58 -5.99 -6.05
CA ASP A 146 13.96 -6.46 -6.27
C ASP A 146 14.99 -5.31 -6.38
N ARG A 147 14.58 -4.07 -6.10
CA ARG A 147 15.40 -2.85 -6.12
C ARG A 147 15.94 -2.44 -4.75
N GLY A 148 15.86 -3.32 -3.74
CA GLY A 148 16.39 -3.10 -2.40
C GLY A 148 15.32 -2.74 -1.38
N SER A 149 15.14 -1.45 -1.09
CA SER A 149 14.37 -0.97 0.06
C SER A 149 12.85 -1.25 -0.08
N PRO A 150 12.15 -1.62 1.02
CA PRO A 150 10.70 -1.73 1.02
C PRO A 150 10.02 -0.39 0.73
N HIS A 151 8.90 -0.47 0.01
CA HIS A 151 8.05 0.66 -0.33
C HIS A 151 6.65 0.47 0.25
N ILE A 152 5.98 1.58 0.51
CA ILE A 152 4.54 1.62 0.72
C ILE A 152 3.93 2.36 -0.45
N HIS A 153 2.93 1.78 -1.08
CA HIS A 153 2.01 2.49 -1.97
C HIS A 153 0.69 2.67 -1.24
N LEU A 154 0.25 3.92 -1.08
CA LEU A 154 -0.94 4.32 -0.33
C LEU A 154 -1.87 5.12 -1.25
N VAL A 155 -3.15 4.77 -1.25
CA VAL A 155 -4.22 5.58 -1.82
C VAL A 155 -5.12 6.12 -0.72
N LEU A 156 -5.53 7.38 -0.85
CA LEU A 156 -6.45 8.06 0.08
C LEU A 156 -7.66 8.61 -0.68
N TRP A 157 -8.85 8.28 -0.17
CA TRP A 157 -10.08 9.01 -0.47
C TRP A 157 -10.29 10.06 0.61
N THR A 158 -10.25 11.32 0.23
CA THR A 158 -10.30 12.47 1.14
C THR A 158 -11.71 13.04 1.25
N GLU A 159 -11.99 13.81 2.30
CA GLU A 159 -13.25 14.55 2.39
C GLU A 159 -13.33 15.62 1.29
N LYS A 160 -12.21 16.31 1.06
CA LYS A 160 -12.02 17.34 0.04
C LYS A 160 -11.73 16.78 -1.34
N THR A 161 -12.04 17.56 -2.37
CA THR A 161 -11.71 17.32 -3.78
C THR A 161 -10.26 17.66 -4.09
N VAL A 162 -9.75 17.19 -5.24
CA VAL A 162 -8.38 17.52 -5.68
C VAL A 162 -8.17 19.03 -5.81
N ASN A 163 -9.15 19.78 -6.33
CA ASN A 163 -9.05 21.23 -6.48
C ASN A 163 -8.89 21.93 -5.12
N GLU A 164 -9.69 21.53 -4.12
CA GLU A 164 -9.57 22.08 -2.77
C GLU A 164 -8.21 21.73 -2.14
N LEU A 165 -7.67 20.54 -2.40
CA LEU A 165 -6.32 20.17 -1.93
C LEU A 165 -5.21 20.99 -2.61
N ILE A 166 -5.39 21.37 -3.87
CA ILE A 166 -4.48 22.28 -4.59
C ILE A 166 -4.57 23.68 -3.99
N ASP A 167 -5.79 24.18 -3.74
CA ASP A 167 -6.02 25.51 -3.14
C ASP A 167 -5.43 25.61 -1.73
N MET A 168 -5.40 24.49 -1.00
CA MET A 168 -4.75 24.37 0.30
C MET A 168 -3.22 24.21 0.22
N ASN A 169 -2.66 24.16 -0.99
CA ASN A 169 -1.25 23.90 -1.25
C ASN A 169 -0.76 22.55 -0.67
N VAL A 170 -1.66 21.56 -0.58
CA VAL A 170 -1.33 20.17 -0.18
C VAL A 170 -0.73 19.42 -1.37
N VAL A 171 -1.30 19.64 -2.56
CA VAL A 171 -0.79 19.10 -3.81
C VAL A 171 -0.27 20.27 -4.64
N HIS A 172 1.04 20.36 -4.79
CA HIS A 172 1.67 21.38 -5.61
C HIS A 172 2.85 20.80 -6.38
N THR A 173 3.05 21.27 -7.61
CA THR A 173 4.25 20.97 -8.39
C THR A 173 5.15 22.19 -8.35
N TRP A 174 5.91 22.34 -7.26
CA TRP A 174 6.90 23.41 -7.16
C TRP A 174 8.30 22.85 -7.30
N PHE A 175 9.07 23.45 -8.21
CA PHE A 175 10.50 23.27 -8.28
C PHE A 175 11.16 24.50 -7.66
N PRO A 176 12.13 24.34 -6.74
CA PRO A 176 12.88 25.48 -6.24
C PRO A 176 13.52 26.26 -7.39
N PRO A 177 13.25 27.56 -7.55
CA PRO A 177 13.97 28.37 -8.53
C PRO A 177 15.43 28.53 -8.10
N GLY A 178 16.34 28.52 -9.07
CA GLY A 178 17.78 28.68 -8.85
C GLY A 178 18.54 27.38 -8.57
N ASN A 179 19.78 27.50 -8.12
CA ASN A 179 20.59 26.35 -7.75
C ASN A 179 20.10 25.81 -6.39
N SER A 180 19.44 24.66 -6.39
CA SER A 180 18.88 24.05 -5.18
C SER A 180 19.96 23.74 -4.12
N SER A 181 21.24 23.61 -4.51
CA SER A 181 22.33 23.47 -3.54
C SER A 181 22.56 24.72 -2.67
N THR A 182 22.08 25.89 -3.12
CA THR A 182 22.28 27.17 -2.42
C THR A 182 21.00 27.66 -1.75
N SER A 183 19.83 27.43 -2.36
CA SER A 183 18.53 27.88 -1.81
C SER A 183 17.95 26.92 -0.76
N ASP A 184 18.17 25.62 -0.91
CA ASP A 184 17.80 24.60 0.08
C ASP A 184 18.83 23.45 0.07
N PRO A 185 20.01 23.68 0.67
CA PRO A 185 21.10 22.71 0.65
C PRO A 185 20.72 21.36 1.27
N LEU A 186 19.85 21.37 2.28
CA LEU A 186 19.41 20.15 2.95
C LEU A 186 18.50 19.32 2.03
N MET A 187 17.46 19.93 1.45
CA MET A 187 16.58 19.21 0.52
C MET A 187 17.36 18.71 -0.70
N HIS A 188 18.26 19.54 -1.24
CA HIS A 188 19.14 19.16 -2.34
C HIS A 188 19.98 17.93 -2.00
N GLN A 189 20.61 17.90 -0.82
CA GLN A 189 21.36 16.75 -0.35
C GLN A 189 20.48 15.50 -0.20
N LEU A 190 19.29 15.63 0.40
CA LEU A 190 18.38 14.51 0.61
C LEU A 190 17.88 13.91 -0.71
N VAL A 191 17.50 14.74 -1.68
CA VAL A 191 17.07 14.29 -3.01
C VAL A 191 18.21 13.56 -3.73
N ASN A 192 19.42 14.15 -3.75
CA ASN A 192 20.58 13.51 -4.38
C ASN A 192 20.96 12.18 -3.72
N THR A 193 20.78 12.07 -2.41
CA THR A 193 21.16 10.87 -1.65
C THR A 193 20.12 9.76 -1.77
N HIS A 194 18.82 10.10 -1.79
CA HIS A 194 17.75 9.12 -1.62
C HIS A 194 16.82 8.95 -2.82
N GLN A 195 16.75 9.91 -3.74
CA GLN A 195 15.81 9.90 -4.87
C GLN A 195 16.48 9.82 -6.24
N LEU A 196 17.76 10.17 -6.35
CA LEU A 196 18.54 9.97 -7.56
C LEU A 196 19.20 8.59 -7.54
N HIS A 197 18.75 7.71 -8.43
CA HIS A 197 19.38 6.41 -8.64
C HIS A 197 20.28 6.48 -9.88
N SER A 198 21.58 6.25 -9.71
CA SER A 198 22.48 6.02 -10.84
C SER A 198 22.26 4.59 -11.35
N CYS A 199 21.55 4.44 -12.46
CA CYS A 199 21.58 3.19 -13.22
C CYS A 199 22.95 3.09 -13.89
N ASN A 200 23.89 2.41 -13.25
CA ASN A 200 25.09 1.94 -13.95
C ASN A 200 24.65 0.78 -14.83
N LEU A 201 24.53 1.04 -16.14
CA LEU A 201 24.39 0.04 -17.19
C LEU A 201 25.71 -0.70 -17.41
#